data_AF-A0A7J3G2M9-F1
#
_entry.id   AF-A0A7J3G2M9-F1
#
_cell.length_a   1.000
_cell.length_b   1.000
_cell.length_c   1.000
_cell.angle_alpha   90.00
_cell.angle_beta   90.00
_cell.angle_gamma   90.00
#
_symmetry.space_group_name_H-M   'P 1'
#
loop_
_entity.id
_entity.type
_entity.pdbx_description
1 polymer ?
#
loop_
_entity_poly.entity_id
_entity_poly.type
_entity_poly.pdbx_seq_one_letter_code
_entity_poly.pdbx_strand_id
1 'polypeptide(L)' 'MTELVFRKAEEKDIPRLVELNIRLKRLNEEFDPLFKTRDDIAETSKKYFAEAIKSPNSVVIVAEN' A
#
# COMPACT_ATOMS: atom_id res chain seq x y z
N MET A 1 13.53 -14.02 -18.76
CA MET A 1 13.38 -13.23 -17.53
C MET A 1 12.29 -12.22 -17.83
N THR A 2 11.20 -12.21 -17.07
CA THR A 2 10.18 -11.16 -17.20
C THR A 2 10.80 -9.85 -16.75
N GLU A 3 10.65 -8.80 -17.55
CA GLU A 3 11.25 -7.50 -17.28
C GLU A 3 10.42 -6.77 -16.23
N LEU A 4 11.07 -6.37 -15.13
CA LEU A 4 10.46 -5.57 -14.06
C LEU A 4 10.25 -4.14 -14.55
N VAL A 5 8.99 -3.70 -14.58
CA VAL A 5 8.63 -2.32 -14.95
C VAL A 5 8.30 -1.54 -13.69
N PHE A 6 8.93 -0.36 -13.56
CA PHE A 6 8.65 0.59 -12.49
C PHE A 6 7.93 1.80 -13.07
N ARG A 7 6.79 2.17 -12.48
CA ARG A 7 6.03 3.36 -12.88
C ARG A 7 5.40 4.06 -11.69
N LYS A 8 5.01 5.31 -11.89
CA LYS A 8 4.16 6.01 -10.91
C LYS A 8 2.84 5.26 -10.76
N ALA A 9 2.38 5.15 -9.52
CA ALA A 9 1.06 4.60 -9.21
C ALA A 9 -0.03 5.55 -9.70
N GLU A 10 -1.13 4.98 -10.18
CA GLU A 10 -2.35 5.67 -10.58
C GLU A 10 -3.49 5.29 -9.64
N GLU A 11 -4.62 6.00 -9.70
CA GLU A 11 -5.79 5.70 -8.85
C GLU A 11 -6.26 4.24 -8.99
N LYS A 12 -6.11 3.64 -10.18
CA LYS A 12 -6.46 2.24 -10.45
C LYS A 12 -5.64 1.24 -9.62
N ASP A 13 -4.47 1.63 -9.13
CA ASP A 13 -3.58 0.76 -8.34
C ASP A 13 -3.95 0.76 -6.85
N ILE A 14 -4.75 1.72 -6.39
CA ILE A 14 -5.11 1.89 -4.97
C ILE A 14 -5.66 0.59 -4.34
N PRO A 15 -6.58 -0.17 -4.97
CA PRO A 15 -7.07 -1.43 -4.38
C PRO A 15 -5.94 -2.42 -4.06
N ARG A 16 -4.97 -2.57 -4.96
CA ARG A 16 -3.82 -3.48 -4.78
C ARG A 16 -2.83 -2.96 -3.74
N LEU A 17 -2.60 -1.64 -3.70
CA LEU A 17 -1.77 -1.00 -2.67
C LEU A 17 -2.36 -1.18 -1.26
N VAL A 18 -3.67 -1.03 -1.13
CA VAL A 18 -4.39 -1.29 0.12
C VAL A 18 -4.23 -2.73 0.55
N GLU A 19 -4.46 -3.69 -0.34
CA GLU A 19 -4.28 -5.12 -0.06
C GLU A 19 -2.85 -5.43 0.43
N LEU A 20 -1.84 -4.93 -0.28
CA LEU A 20 -0.43 -5.10 0.09
C LEU A 20 -0.12 -4.53 1.47
N ASN A 21 -0.60 -3.32 1.77
CA ASN A 21 -0.37 -2.71 3.08
C ASN A 21 -1.04 -3.51 4.21
N ILE A 22 -2.28 -3.97 4.00
CA ILE A 22 -2.99 -4.81 4.98
C ILE A 22 -2.21 -6.09 5.24
N ARG A 23 -1.77 -6.78 4.18
CA ARG A 23 -0.99 -8.01 4.30
C ARG A 23 0.31 -7.78 5.05
N LEU A 24 1.02 -6.68 4.77
CA LEU A 24 2.24 -6.31 5.48
C LEU A 24 1.98 -6.06 6.97
N LYS A 25 0.93 -5.32 7.33
CA LYS A 25 0.62 -5.03 8.73
C LYS A 25 0.19 -6.28 9.50
N ARG A 26 -0.63 -7.16 8.89
CA ARG A 26 -1.02 -8.43 9.50
C ARG A 26 0.18 -9.35 9.71
N LEU A 27 1.08 -9.44 8.74
CA LEU A 27 2.32 -10.19 8.88
C LEU A 27 3.13 -9.68 10.08
N ASN A 28 3.23 -8.36 10.27
CA ASN A 28 3.94 -7.81 11.42
C ASN A 28 3.33 -8.20 12.78
N GLU A 29 2.01 -8.41 12.87
CA GLU A 29 1.38 -8.90 14.11
C GLU A 29 1.83 -10.31 14.48
N GLU A 30 2.22 -11.14 13.49
CA GLU A 30 2.71 -12.49 13.75
C GLU A 30 4.07 -12.47 14.47
N PHE A 31 4.82 -11.38 14.33
CA PHE A 31 6.16 -11.23 14.91
C PHE A 31 6.20 -10.39 16.19
N ASP A 32 5.23 -9.49 16.39
CA ASP A 32 5.13 -8.63 17.57
C ASP A 32 3.73 -8.72 18.21
N PRO A 33 3.60 -9.35 19.38
CA PRO A 33 2.32 -9.48 20.09
C PRO A 33 1.68 -8.14 20.49
N LEU A 34 2.48 -7.08 20.67
CA LEU A 34 2.02 -5.74 21.03
C LEU A 34 1.62 -4.93 19.79
N PHE A 35 2.05 -5.36 18.61
CA PHE A 35 1.58 -4.79 17.36
C PHE A 35 0.20 -5.36 17.01
N LYS A 36 -0.77 -4.47 16.77
CA LYS A 36 -2.12 -4.83 16.32
C LYS A 36 -2.52 -3.98 15.13
N THR A 37 -3.00 -4.62 14.08
CA THR A 37 -3.58 -3.94 12.94
C THR A 37 -4.93 -3.38 13.36
N ARG A 38 -5.15 -2.11 13.06
CA ARG A 38 -6.43 -1.43 13.23
C ARG A 38 -7.53 -2.08 12.39
N ASP A 39 -8.75 -2.13 12.92
CA ASP A 39 -9.90 -2.74 12.23
C ASP A 39 -10.26 -2.00 10.93
N ASP A 40 -10.08 -0.68 10.90
CA ASP A 40 -10.36 0.21 9.77
C ASP A 40 -9.14 0.45 8.86
N ILE A 41 -8.20 -0.51 8.81
CA ILE A 41 -6.99 -0.39 8.00
C ILE A 41 -7.30 -0.22 6.51
N ALA A 42 -8.39 -0.82 6.02
CA ALA A 42 -8.77 -0.73 4.61
C ALA A 42 -9.15 0.71 4.22
N GLU A 43 -10.14 1.30 4.89
CA GLU A 43 -10.53 2.71 4.72
C GLU A 43 -9.34 3.66 4.89
N THR A 44 -8.56 3.48 5.96
CA THR A 44 -7.41 4.34 6.26
C THR A 44 -6.36 4.27 5.16
N SER A 45 -6.00 3.06 4.73
CA SER A 45 -5.00 2.87 3.67
C SER A 45 -5.49 3.46 2.35
N LYS A 46 -6.77 3.26 2.01
CA LYS A 46 -7.36 3.81 0.80
C LYS A 46 -7.26 5.33 0.77
N LYS A 47 -7.63 6.00 1.87
CA LYS A 47 -7.53 7.45 2.01
C LYS A 47 -6.09 7.92 1.88
N TYR A 48 -5.17 7.28 2.60
CA TYR A 48 -3.74 7.60 2.56
C TYR A 48 -3.15 7.51 1.16
N PHE A 49 -3.37 6.40 0.45
CA PHE A 49 -2.84 6.25 -0.92
C PHE A 49 -3.49 7.21 -1.92
N ALA A 50 -4.79 7.48 -1.79
CA ALA A 50 -5.48 8.46 -2.62
C ALA A 50 -4.90 9.88 -2.46
N GLU A 51 -4.57 10.28 -1.22
CA GLU A 51 -3.92 11.56 -0.92
C GLU A 51 -2.46 11.57 -1.42
N ALA A 52 -1.71 10.49 -1.17
CA ALA A 52 -0.29 10.40 -1.53
C ALA A 52 -0.04 10.42 -3.04
N ILE A 53 -0.91 9.78 -3.84
CA ILE A 53 -0.81 9.79 -5.31
C ILE A 53 -1.06 11.18 -5.90
N LYS A 54 -1.89 12.00 -5.24
CA LYS A 54 -2.24 13.36 -5.69
C LYS A 54 -1.32 14.44 -5.13
N SER A 55 -0.58 14.11 -4.08
CA SER A 55 0.24 15.08 -3.36
C SER A 55 1.48 15.46 -4.18
N PRO A 56 1.79 16.77 -4.32
CA PRO A 56 3.00 17.23 -4.98
C PRO A 56 4.27 16.92 -4.18
N ASN A 57 4.13 16.53 -2.91
CA ASN A 57 5.23 16.30 -1.98
C ASN A 57 5.54 14.81 -1.74
N SER A 58 4.89 13.90 -2.48
CA SER A 58 5.11 12.46 -2.37
C SER A 58 5.18 11.80 -3.73
N VAL A 59 5.84 10.64 -3.78
CA VAL A 59 5.85 9.77 -4.94
C VAL A 59 5.46 8.37 -4.51
N VAL A 60 4.50 7.78 -5.24
CA VAL A 60 4.10 6.38 -5.06
C VAL A 60 4.49 5.64 -6.34
N ILE A 61 5.27 4.57 -6.20
CA ILE A 61 5.81 3.79 -7.32
C ILE A 61 5.30 2.36 -7.17
N VAL A 62 4.87 1.77 -8.28
CA VAL A 62 4.57 0.34 -8.36
C VAL A 62 5.65 -0.35 -9.18
N ALA A 63 6.00 -1.57 -8.74
CA ALA A 63 6.84 -2.51 -9.47
C ALA A 63 5.96 -3.65 -9.94
N GLU A 64 5.90 -3.88 -11.24
CA GLU A 64 5.03 -4.88 -11.86
C GLU A 64 5.78 -5.67 -12.96
N ASN A 65 5.27 -6.87 -13.21
CA ASN A 65 5.70 -7.81 -14.24
C ASN A 65 4.50 -8.21 -15.09
#